data_AF-A0A6H1K7S7-F1
#
_entry.id   AF-A0A6H1K7S7-F1
#
_cell.length_a   1.000
_cell.length_b   1.000
_cell.length_c   1.000
_cell.angle_alpha   90.00
_cell.angle_beta   90.00
_cell.angle_gamma   90.00
#
_symmetry.space_group_name_H-M   'P 1'
#
loop_
_entity.id
_entity.type
_entity.pdbx_description
1 polymer ?
#
loop_
_entity_poly.entity_id
_entity_poly.type
_entity_poly.pdbx_seq_one_letter_code
_entity_poly.pdbx_strand_id
1 'polypeptide(L)'
;MNLHSRRWLLAPLRQLRTHRLMAQHGPTLPYDTAWALITLASAPDEADFVRAWATENPDGLAGVHYDHWHTLSETEQTRRKQWLHRYRHSPIQLLHLDADLIKSTGLHVIDWGPCANR
;
A
#
# COMPACT_ATOMS: atom_id res chain seq x y z
N MET A 1 18.36 -5.74 -18.60
CA MET A 1 17.36 -4.80 -18.04
C MET A 1 16.72 -4.02 -19.18
N ASN A 2 15.40 -4.15 -19.34
CA ASN A 2 14.69 -3.67 -20.54
C ASN A 2 14.25 -2.20 -20.38
N LEU A 3 14.21 -1.44 -21.48
CA LEU A 3 13.88 0.01 -21.50
C LEU A 3 12.46 0.33 -20.99
N HIS A 4 11.54 -0.63 -21.07
CA HIS A 4 10.21 -0.53 -20.46
C HIS A 4 10.29 -0.41 -18.93
N SER A 5 11.20 -1.13 -18.26
CA SER A 5 11.33 -1.15 -16.80
C SER A 5 11.68 0.23 -16.21
N ARG A 6 12.37 1.10 -16.97
CA ARG A 6 12.69 2.48 -16.55
C ARG A 6 11.52 3.45 -16.71
N ARG A 7 10.63 3.20 -17.68
CA ARG A 7 9.50 4.10 -17.96
C ARG A 7 8.43 4.04 -16.86
N TRP A 8 8.40 2.92 -16.15
CA TRP A 8 7.51 2.64 -15.03
C TRP A 8 7.97 3.30 -13.74
N LEU A 9 9.17 2.96 -13.27
CA LEU A 9 9.76 3.48 -12.02
C LEU A 9 9.85 5.01 -11.91
N LEU A 10 9.76 5.74 -13.03
CA LEU A 10 10.03 7.17 -13.13
C LEU A 10 8.83 8.03 -13.55
N ALA A 11 7.61 7.49 -13.65
CA ALA A 11 6.44 8.33 -13.92
C ALA A 11 6.28 9.34 -12.75
N PRO A 12 6.54 10.65 -12.95
CA PRO A 12 6.70 11.58 -11.83
C PRO A 12 5.45 11.69 -10.95
N LEU A 13 4.29 11.56 -11.58
CA LEU A 13 2.99 11.54 -10.89
C LEU A 13 2.81 10.30 -10.02
N ARG A 14 3.33 9.14 -10.43
CA ARG A 14 3.29 7.93 -9.61
C ARG A 14 4.24 8.04 -8.44
N GLN A 15 5.46 8.54 -8.65
CA GLN A 15 6.42 8.77 -7.56
C GLN A 15 5.83 9.73 -6.52
N LEU A 16 5.22 10.83 -6.97
CA LEU A 16 4.54 11.78 -6.10
C LEU A 16 3.40 11.11 -5.31
N ARG A 17 2.56 10.29 -5.96
CA ARG A 17 1.47 9.56 -5.31
C ARG A 17 1.99 8.53 -4.32
N THR A 18 3.07 7.81 -4.63
CA THR A 18 3.74 6.87 -3.74
C THR A 18 4.26 7.57 -2.49
N HIS A 19 5.01 8.67 -2.64
CA HIS A 19 5.49 9.45 -1.50
C HIS A 19 4.34 10.02 -0.67
N ARG A 20 3.26 10.48 -1.32
CA ARG A 20 2.05 10.93 -0.61
C ARG A 20 1.39 9.80 0.16
N LEU A 21 1.26 8.62 -0.43
CA LEU A 21 0.68 7.45 0.21
C LEU A 21 1.52 7.02 1.42
N MET A 22 2.85 6.94 1.28
CA MET A 22 3.75 6.68 2.40
C MET A 22 3.64 7.73 3.50
N ALA A 23 3.65 9.01 3.11
CA ALA A 23 3.51 10.11 4.04
C ALA A 23 2.17 10.08 4.77
N GLN A 24 1.09 9.62 4.14
CA GLN A 24 -0.24 9.48 4.75
C GLN A 24 -0.32 8.23 5.64
N HIS A 25 0.20 7.10 5.17
CA HIS A 25 0.17 5.80 5.84
C HIS A 25 1.11 5.72 7.05
N GLY A 26 2.23 6.43 7.00
CA GLY A 26 3.27 6.37 8.03
C GLY A 26 4.34 5.31 7.73
N PRO A 27 5.24 5.06 8.69
CA PRO A 27 6.50 4.34 8.47
C PRO A 27 6.33 2.84 8.19
N THR A 28 5.13 2.30 8.35
CA THR A 28 4.86 0.86 8.16
C THR A 28 4.58 0.47 6.71
N LEU A 29 4.56 1.44 5.78
CA LEU A 29 4.40 1.17 4.36
C LEU A 29 5.72 1.38 3.60
N PRO A 30 6.39 0.30 3.16
CA PRO A 30 7.58 0.38 2.32
C PRO A 30 7.30 1.08 0.99
N TYR A 31 8.33 1.71 0.42
CA TYR A 31 8.21 2.41 -0.87
C TYR A 31 7.74 1.48 -1.98
N ASP A 32 8.30 0.29 -2.09
CA ASP A 32 7.98 -0.64 -3.18
C ASP A 32 6.53 -1.15 -3.07
N THR A 33 6.06 -1.45 -1.86
CA THR A 33 4.65 -1.79 -1.60
C THR A 33 3.73 -0.62 -1.95
N ALA A 34 4.07 0.60 -1.52
CA ALA A 34 3.30 1.80 -1.87
C ALA A 34 3.25 2.02 -3.39
N TRP A 35 4.37 1.81 -4.08
CA TRP A 35 4.47 1.92 -5.52
C TRP A 35 3.60 0.89 -6.22
N ALA A 36 3.65 -0.36 -5.78
CA ALA A 36 2.84 -1.45 -6.32
C ALA A 36 1.34 -1.17 -6.15
N LEU A 37 0.92 -0.69 -4.98
CA LEU A 37 -0.48 -0.28 -4.73
C LEU A 37 -0.92 0.88 -5.64
N ILE A 38 -0.11 1.92 -5.79
CA ILE A 38 -0.41 3.04 -6.70
C ILE A 38 -0.47 2.57 -8.16
N THR A 39 0.37 1.62 -8.54
CA THR A 39 0.38 1.02 -9.88
C THR A 39 -0.92 0.28 -10.13
N LEU A 40 -1.29 -0.66 -9.25
CA LEU A 40 -2.56 -1.39 -9.35
C LEU A 40 -3.77 -0.45 -9.37
N ALA A 41 -3.78 0.60 -8.56
CA ALA A 41 -4.91 1.53 -8.49
C ALA A 41 -5.03 2.42 -9.73
N SER A 42 -3.92 2.71 -10.42
CA SER A 42 -3.90 3.60 -11.57
C SER A 42 -3.95 2.85 -12.92
N ALA A 43 -3.49 1.60 -12.95
CA ALA A 43 -3.38 0.77 -14.15
C ALA A 43 -3.47 -0.73 -13.76
N PRO A 44 -4.69 -1.27 -13.58
CA PRO A 44 -4.89 -2.66 -13.18
C PRO A 44 -4.37 -3.70 -14.20
N ASP A 45 -4.24 -3.32 -15.46
CA ASP A 45 -3.68 -4.12 -16.56
C ASP A 45 -2.19 -4.47 -16.36
N GLU A 46 -1.52 -3.80 -15.43
CA GLU A 46 -0.13 -4.08 -15.06
C GLU A 46 0.01 -5.01 -13.86
N ALA A 47 -1.06 -5.67 -13.45
CA ALA A 47 -1.03 -6.65 -12.36
C ALA A 47 0.03 -7.74 -12.56
N ASP A 48 0.33 -8.11 -13.80
CA ASP A 48 1.37 -9.10 -14.11
C ASP A 48 2.78 -8.61 -13.75
N PHE A 49 3.07 -7.31 -13.90
CA PHE A 49 4.34 -6.73 -13.48
C PHE A 49 4.47 -6.72 -11.95
N VAL A 50 3.38 -6.37 -11.27
CA VAL A 50 3.33 -6.41 -9.80
C VAL A 50 3.52 -7.84 -9.31
N ARG A 51 2.92 -8.82 -9.98
CA ARG A 51 3.09 -10.24 -9.66
C ARG A 51 4.52 -10.73 -9.88
N ALA A 52 5.15 -10.33 -10.98
CA ALA A 52 6.56 -10.64 -11.23
C ALA A 52 7.46 -10.05 -10.13
N TRP A 53 7.27 -8.77 -9.77
CA TRP A 53 8.02 -8.13 -8.71
C TRP A 53 7.81 -8.81 -7.34
N ALA A 54 6.57 -9.15 -6.98
CA ALA A 54 6.25 -9.81 -5.71
C ALA A 54 6.83 -11.24 -5.64
N THR A 55 6.96 -11.92 -6.78
CA THR A 55 7.61 -13.23 -6.86
C THR A 55 9.12 -13.11 -6.61
N GLU A 56 9.75 -12.04 -7.09
CA GLU A 56 11.18 -11.76 -6.87
C GLU A 56 11.47 -11.26 -5.45
N ASN A 57 10.50 -10.65 -4.77
CA ASN A 57 10.65 -10.00 -3.47
C ASN A 57 9.58 -10.49 -2.47
N PRO A 58 9.69 -11.73 -1.96
CA PRO A 58 8.73 -12.26 -1.01
C PRO A 58 8.89 -11.63 0.37
N ASP A 59 7.95 -10.76 0.76
CA ASP A 59 7.95 -10.05 2.05
C ASP A 59 7.02 -10.68 3.12
N GLY A 60 6.20 -11.69 2.75
CA GLY A 60 5.28 -12.35 3.69
C GLY A 60 4.13 -13.09 3.02
N LEU A 61 3.09 -13.42 3.79
CA LEU A 61 1.87 -14.01 3.23
C LEU A 61 1.17 -12.98 2.33
N ALA A 62 0.86 -13.36 1.10
CA ALA A 62 0.13 -12.50 0.17
C ALA A 62 -1.25 -12.10 0.71
N GLY A 63 -1.63 -10.84 0.51
CA GLY A 63 -2.90 -10.26 0.94
C GLY A 63 -2.72 -9.05 1.84
N VAL A 64 -3.86 -8.53 2.30
CA VAL A 64 -3.94 -7.42 3.26
C VAL A 64 -3.94 -7.97 4.68
N HIS A 65 -3.03 -7.45 5.50
CA HIS A 65 -2.84 -7.79 6.91
C HIS A 65 -3.02 -6.55 7.76
N TYR A 66 -3.41 -6.73 9.02
CA TYR A 66 -3.62 -5.60 9.91
C TYR A 66 -2.41 -5.35 10.81
N ASP A 67 -2.09 -4.07 10.93
CA ASP A 67 -1.00 -3.60 11.76
C ASP A 67 -1.31 -3.87 13.25
N HIS A 68 -0.25 -4.13 14.02
CA HIS A 68 -0.38 -4.39 15.45
C HIS A 68 -0.49 -3.06 16.17
N TRP A 69 -1.71 -2.57 16.36
CA TRP A 69 -1.96 -1.23 16.93
C TRP A 69 -1.19 -0.95 18.23
N HIS A 70 -1.09 -1.96 19.10
CA HIS A 70 -0.43 -1.86 20.40
C HIS A 70 1.10 -1.72 20.33
N THR A 71 1.73 -2.04 19.20
CA THR A 71 3.19 -1.90 19.03
C THR A 71 3.59 -0.55 18.45
N LEU A 72 2.62 0.30 18.08
CA LEU A 72 2.86 1.65 17.57
C LEU A 72 3.09 2.63 18.72
N SER A 73 3.92 3.66 18.48
CA SER A 73 4.09 4.76 19.44
C SER A 73 2.78 5.52 19.65
N GLU A 74 2.59 6.12 20.83
CA GLU A 74 1.39 6.90 21.15
C GLU A 74 1.14 8.04 20.16
N THR A 75 2.20 8.68 19.68
CA THR A 75 2.14 9.74 18.67
C THR A 75 1.57 9.22 17.35
N GLU A 76 2.03 8.06 16.87
CA GLU A 76 1.53 7.46 15.63
C GLU A 76 0.11 6.93 15.78
N GLN A 77 -0.22 6.32 16.93
CA GLN A 77 -1.59 5.91 17.23
C GLN A 77 -2.55 7.11 17.20
N THR A 78 -2.16 8.24 17.81
CA THR A 78 -2.97 9.46 17.83
C THR A 78 -3.17 10.02 16.43
N ARG A 79 -2.11 10.08 15.63
CA ARG A 79 -2.15 10.54 14.24
C ARG A 79 -3.08 9.68 13.38
N ARG A 80 -2.94 8.35 13.47
CA ARG A 80 -3.81 7.40 12.73
C ARG A 80 -5.26 7.48 13.20
N LYS A 81 -5.52 7.64 14.51
CA LYS A 81 -6.88 7.89 15.06
C LYS A 81 -7.49 9.16 14.50
N GLN A 82 -6.75 10.27 14.46
CA GLN A 82 -7.24 11.53 13.87
C GLN A 82 -7.57 11.38 12.39
N TRP A 83 -6.73 10.65 11.64
CA TRP A 83 -7.01 10.34 10.25
C TRP A 83 -8.29 9.51 10.10
N LEU A 84 -8.40 8.40 10.82
CA LEU A 84 -9.58 7.52 10.78
C LEU A 84 -10.84 8.25 11.24
N HIS A 85 -10.74 9.16 12.21
CA HIS A 85 -11.86 10.00 12.61
C HIS A 85 -12.34 10.91 11.46
N ARG A 86 -11.41 11.46 10.68
CA ARG A 86 -11.71 12.36 9.55
C ARG A 86 -12.18 11.63 8.29
N TYR A 87 -11.53 10.53 7.92
CA TYR A 87 -11.70 9.87 6.63
C TYR A 87 -12.43 8.52 6.72
N ARG A 88 -12.61 7.96 7.92
CA ARG A 88 -13.21 6.63 8.21
C ARG A 88 -12.49 5.43 7.59
N HIS A 89 -11.50 5.68 6.75
CA HIS A 89 -10.73 4.70 6.00
C HIS A 89 -9.24 4.97 6.15
N SER A 90 -8.43 3.91 6.11
CA SER A 90 -6.98 4.03 6.01
C SER A 90 -6.57 4.58 4.64
N PRO A 91 -5.33 5.09 4.49
CA PRO A 91 -4.81 5.53 3.20
C PRO A 91 -4.84 4.44 2.13
N ILE A 92 -4.66 3.17 2.50
CA ILE A 92 -4.73 2.03 1.55
C ILE A 92 -6.17 1.75 1.13
N GLN A 93 -7.12 1.78 2.08
CA GLN A 93 -8.55 1.61 1.77
C GLN A 93 -9.10 2.70 0.84
N LEU A 94 -8.56 3.92 0.92
CA LEU A 94 -8.91 5.01 0.01
C LEU A 94 -8.43 4.81 -1.44
N LEU A 95 -7.58 3.80 -1.69
CA LEU A 95 -7.22 3.41 -3.06
C LEU A 95 -8.30 2.57 -3.74
N HIS A 96 -9.32 2.11 -2.99
CA HIS A 96 -10.43 1.29 -3.49
C HIS A 96 -9.98 0.03 -4.25
N LEU A 97 -8.83 -0.52 -3.86
CA LEU A 97 -8.33 -1.78 -4.41
C LEU A 97 -9.07 -2.96 -3.79
N ASP A 98 -9.40 -3.92 -4.64
CA ASP A 98 -9.95 -5.20 -4.21
C ASP A 98 -8.86 -5.99 -3.46
N ALA A 99 -9.20 -6.49 -2.27
CA ALA A 99 -8.30 -7.32 -1.48
C ALA A 99 -7.95 -8.64 -2.20
N ASP A 100 -8.88 -9.18 -2.98
CA ASP A 100 -8.62 -10.38 -3.79
C ASP A 100 -7.65 -10.08 -4.94
N LEU A 101 -7.74 -8.90 -5.54
CA LEU A 101 -6.76 -8.43 -6.52
C LEU A 101 -5.36 -8.33 -5.90
N ILE A 102 -5.24 -7.65 -4.75
CA ILE A 102 -3.95 -7.55 -4.03
C ILE A 102 -3.39 -8.94 -3.74
N LYS A 103 -4.21 -9.85 -3.20
CA LYS A 103 -3.80 -11.23 -2.92
C LYS A 103 -3.36 -11.98 -4.18
N SER A 104 -4.07 -11.82 -5.29
CA SER A 104 -3.74 -12.46 -6.59
C SER A 104 -2.40 -12.02 -7.18
N THR A 105 -1.88 -10.87 -6.75
CA THR A 105 -0.56 -10.37 -7.16
C THR A 105 0.57 -10.88 -6.28
N GLY A 106 0.28 -11.55 -5.17
CA GLY A 106 1.33 -12.00 -4.24
C GLY A 106 1.83 -10.92 -3.28
N LEU A 107 1.32 -9.68 -3.37
CA LEU A 107 1.73 -8.59 -2.51
C LEU A 107 1.37 -8.85 -1.05
N HIS A 108 2.33 -8.63 -0.16
CA HIS A 108 2.10 -8.50 1.27
C HIS A 108 1.87 -7.02 1.62
N VAL A 109 0.69 -6.70 2.19
CA VAL A 109 0.31 -5.32 2.48
C VAL A 109 -0.13 -5.21 3.94
N ILE A 110 0.46 -4.28 4.68
CA ILE A 110 0.05 -3.95 6.06
C ILE A 110 -0.88 -2.74 6.00
N ASP A 111 -2.11 -2.90 6.45
CA ASP A 111 -3.13 -1.87 6.59
C ASP A 111 -3.42 -1.59 8.08
N TRP A 112 -3.96 -0.42 8.41
CA TRP A 112 -4.27 -0.03 9.78
C TRP A 112 -5.42 -0.82 10.42
N GLY A 113 -6.16 -1.59 9.62
CA GLY A 113 -7.38 -2.26 10.06
C GLY A 113 -8.65 -1.47 9.78
N PRO A 114 -9.82 -2.11 9.92
CA PRO A 114 -11.08 -1.40 9.92
C PRO A 114 -11.09 -0.40 11.08
N CYS A 115 -11.70 0.77 10.88
CA CYS A 115 -12.00 1.69 11.96
C CYS A 115 -12.89 0.94 12.95
N ALA A 116 -12.32 0.39 14.02
CA ALA A 116 -13.04 -0.38 15.02
C ALA A 116 -14.17 0.51 15.56
N ASN A 117 -15.39 0.18 15.18
CA ASN A 117 -16.59 0.70 15.81
C ASN A 117 -17.38 -0.50 16.30
N ARG A 118 -16.83 -1.16 17.33
CA ARG A 118 -17.50 -1.76 18.49
C ARG A 118 -16.53 -2.60 19.29
#